data_AF-A0A8T4D173-F1
#
_entry.id   AF-A0A8T4D173-F1
#
_cell.length_a   1.000
_cell.length_b   1.000
_cell.length_c   1.000
_cell.angle_alpha   90.00
_cell.angle_beta   90.00
_cell.angle_gamma   90.00
#
_symmetry.space_group_name_H-M   'P 1'
#
loop_
_entity.id
_entity.type
_entity.pdbx_description
1 polymer ?
#
loop_
_entity_poly.entity_id
_entity_poly.type
_entity_poly.pdbx_seq_one_letter_code
_entity_poly.pdbx_strand_id
1 'polypeptide(L)'
;MFIPTINTEIPTYGADELTEQSWQWLHAVAHLVAQELAEQAKGTLALLEDQDRVYWLAIIGDEGFLATATIFEGEIGIQHGTLLRDLYGFSVEELHFLREGLTAWLSQQTTLKIADHRSLQRWHELPARPHDWFE
;
A
#
# COMPACT_ATOMS: atom_id res chain seq x y z
N MET A 1 -12.59 11.63 16.56
CA MET A 1 -12.13 10.90 15.36
C MET A 1 -10.83 10.23 15.76
N PHE A 2 -10.73 8.91 15.66
CA PHE A 2 -9.48 8.20 15.95
C PHE A 2 -8.64 8.21 14.67
N ILE A 3 -7.46 8.81 14.73
CA ILE A 3 -6.46 8.76 13.66
C ILE A 3 -5.46 7.68 14.09
N PRO A 4 -5.36 6.55 13.35
CA PRO A 4 -4.42 5.49 13.71
C PRO A 4 -2.98 6.02 13.61
N THR A 5 -2.09 5.51 14.45
CA THR A 5 -0.66 5.77 14.28
C THR A 5 -0.18 5.01 13.05
N ILE A 6 0.35 5.72 12.05
CA ILE A 6 0.88 5.08 10.84
C ILE A 6 2.14 4.30 11.21
N ASN A 7 2.19 3.03 10.86
CA ASN A 7 3.39 2.23 10.98
C ASN A 7 4.43 2.77 9.99
N THR A 8 5.59 3.18 10.51
CA THR A 8 6.70 3.72 9.72
C THR A 8 7.88 2.74 9.60
N GLU A 9 7.68 1.49 9.99
CA GLU A 9 8.72 0.46 9.90
C GLU A 9 8.96 0.12 8.43
N ILE A 10 10.20 0.23 7.99
CA ILE A 10 10.63 -0.18 6.65
C ILE A 10 11.38 -1.49 6.81
N PRO A 11 10.82 -2.63 6.38
CA PRO A 11 11.55 -3.89 6.43
C PRO A 11 12.69 -3.87 5.42
N THR A 12 13.78 -4.58 5.72
CA THR A 12 14.88 -4.78 4.77
C THR A 12 14.36 -5.51 3.53
N TYR A 13 14.77 -5.04 2.35
CA TYR A 13 14.41 -5.68 1.09
C TYR A 13 15.26 -6.93 0.82
N GLY A 14 16.56 -6.84 1.12
CA GLY A 14 17.49 -7.97 1.01
C GLY A 14 18.09 -8.14 -0.39
N ALA A 15 18.24 -7.04 -1.13
CA ALA A 15 18.86 -7.00 -2.46
C ALA A 15 20.10 -6.09 -2.47
N ASP A 16 20.55 -5.69 -3.67
CA ASP A 16 21.64 -4.73 -3.82
C ASP A 16 21.28 -3.34 -3.28
N GLU A 17 22.30 -2.50 -3.08
CA GLU A 17 22.16 -1.17 -2.45
C GLU A 17 21.18 -0.24 -3.19
N LEU A 18 21.11 -0.32 -4.53
CA LEU A 18 20.23 0.53 -5.31
C LEU A 18 18.77 0.09 -5.12
N THR A 19 18.52 -1.21 -5.16
CA THR A 19 17.18 -1.76 -4.88
C THR A 19 16.72 -1.43 -3.46
N GLU A 20 17.61 -1.56 -2.47
CA GLU A 20 17.31 -1.22 -1.08
C GLU A 20 16.99 0.29 -0.91
N GLN A 21 17.74 1.16 -1.59
CA GLN A 21 17.46 2.59 -1.60
C GLN A 21 16.11 2.93 -2.24
N SER A 22 15.81 2.34 -3.41
CA SER A 22 14.53 2.53 -4.09
C SER A 22 13.35 2.02 -3.26
N TRP A 23 13.53 0.91 -2.54
CA TRP A 23 12.56 0.40 -1.58
C TRP A 23 12.28 1.38 -0.44
N GLN A 24 13.32 1.94 0.18
CA GLN A 24 13.18 2.94 1.24
C GLN A 24 12.45 4.20 0.75
N TRP A 25 12.73 4.66 -0.47
CA TRP A 25 12.04 5.81 -1.05
C TRP A 25 10.57 5.53 -1.36
N LEU A 26 10.24 4.35 -1.88
CA LEU A 26 8.85 3.92 -2.05
C LEU A 26 8.11 3.97 -0.71
N HIS A 27 8.71 3.41 0.33
CA HIS A 27 8.12 3.40 1.67
C HIS A 27 7.93 4.79 2.27
N ALA A 28 8.88 5.70 2.08
CA ALA A 28 8.73 7.08 2.53
C ALA A 28 7.51 7.76 1.90
N VAL A 29 7.29 7.56 0.59
CA VAL A 29 6.10 8.08 -0.11
C VAL A 29 4.84 7.36 0.38
N ALA A 30 4.89 6.05 0.57
CA ALA A 30 3.76 5.26 1.05
C ALA A 30 3.29 5.71 2.45
N HIS A 31 4.20 6.09 3.35
CA HIS A 31 3.81 6.62 4.66
C HIS A 31 3.04 7.93 4.55
N LEU A 32 3.43 8.82 3.62
CA LEU A 32 2.69 10.05 3.36
C LEU A 32 1.29 9.77 2.81
N VAL A 33 1.17 8.82 1.88
CA VAL A 33 -0.12 8.38 1.34
C VAL A 33 -1.01 7.78 2.43
N ALA A 34 -0.44 6.94 3.30
CA ALA A 34 -1.17 6.35 4.42
C ALA A 34 -1.66 7.42 5.41
N GLN A 35 -0.84 8.44 5.68
CA GLN A 35 -1.22 9.57 6.53
C GLN A 35 -2.36 10.38 5.90
N GLU A 36 -2.27 10.70 4.61
CA GLU A 36 -3.34 11.39 3.89
C GLU A 36 -4.65 10.58 3.93
N LEU A 37 -4.59 9.28 3.65
CA LEU A 37 -5.75 8.39 3.70
C LEU A 37 -6.33 8.24 5.12
N ALA A 38 -5.54 8.44 6.18
CA ALA A 38 -6.01 8.40 7.56
C ALA A 38 -6.90 9.60 7.93
N GLU A 39 -6.74 10.73 7.24
CA GLU A 39 -7.60 11.90 7.40
C GLU A 39 -8.90 11.77 6.61
N GLN A 40 -8.97 10.84 5.66
CA GLN A 40 -10.13 10.59 4.83
C GLN A 40 -11.20 9.75 5.55
N ALA A 41 -12.42 9.75 5.00
CA ALA A 41 -13.49 8.90 5.49
C ALA A 41 -13.13 7.40 5.32
N LYS A 42 -13.53 6.57 6.28
CA LYS A 42 -13.37 5.10 6.17
C LYS A 42 -13.98 4.58 4.87
N GLY A 43 -13.29 3.66 4.20
CA GLY A 43 -13.71 3.14 2.89
C GLY A 43 -13.23 3.95 1.70
N THR A 44 -12.33 4.93 1.91
CA THR A 44 -11.66 5.65 0.84
C THR A 44 -10.47 4.84 0.31
N LEU A 45 -10.35 4.80 -1.02
CA LEU A 45 -9.24 4.20 -1.74
C LEU A 45 -8.58 5.28 -2.60
N ALA A 46 -7.25 5.28 -2.63
CA ALA A 46 -6.46 5.98 -3.62
C ALA A 46 -6.49 5.18 -4.93
N LEU A 47 -6.92 5.82 -6.02
CA LEU A 47 -7.00 5.21 -7.35
C LEU A 47 -5.83 5.70 -8.19
N LEU A 48 -5.00 4.77 -8.66
CA LEU A 48 -3.90 5.03 -9.59
C LEU A 48 -4.24 4.39 -10.93
N GLU A 49 -4.89 5.16 -11.80
CA GLU A 49 -5.41 4.68 -13.10
C GLU A 49 -4.29 4.14 -14.01
N ASP A 50 -3.12 4.78 -14.03
CA ASP A 50 -2.00 4.36 -14.87
C ASP A 50 -1.32 3.05 -14.41
N GLN A 51 -1.65 2.54 -13.22
CA GLN A 51 -0.99 1.38 -12.61
C GLN A 51 -1.90 0.18 -12.42
N ASP A 52 -3.17 0.28 -12.84
CA ASP A 52 -4.19 -0.74 -12.57
C ASP A 52 -4.18 -1.17 -11.09
N ARG A 53 -4.05 -0.20 -10.17
CA ARG A 53 -3.93 -0.46 -8.72
C ARG A 53 -4.71 0.53 -7.90
N VAL A 54 -5.18 0.04 -6.76
CA VAL A 54 -5.73 0.86 -5.69
C VAL A 54 -4.94 0.67 -4.40
N TYR A 55 -4.99 1.69 -3.56
CA TYR A 55 -4.40 1.66 -2.23
C TYR A 55 -5.41 2.11 -1.19
N TRP A 56 -5.34 1.55 0.00
CA TRP A 56 -6.19 1.96 1.11
C TRP A 56 -5.46 1.81 2.43
N LEU A 57 -6.01 2.47 3.46
CA LEU A 57 -5.51 2.34 4.82
C LEU A 57 -6.12 1.09 5.49
N ALA A 58 -5.28 0.10 5.77
CA ALA A 58 -5.60 -1.03 6.65
C ALA A 58 -5.23 -0.68 8.09
N ILE A 59 -6.06 -1.06 9.06
CA ILE A 59 -5.82 -0.84 10.50
C ILE A 59 -5.68 -2.22 11.13
N ILE A 60 -4.48 -2.53 11.61
CA ILE A 60 -4.15 -3.83 12.20
C ILE A 60 -3.66 -3.57 13.62
N GLY A 61 -4.42 -4.03 14.62
CA GLY A 61 -4.24 -3.56 16.00
C GLY A 61 -4.52 -2.05 16.10
N ASP A 62 -3.56 -1.30 16.64
CA ASP A 62 -3.64 0.16 16.78
C ASP A 62 -2.85 0.92 15.70
N GLU A 63 -2.26 0.21 14.74
CA GLU A 63 -1.39 0.78 13.70
C GLU A 63 -2.05 0.77 12.31
N GLY A 64 -1.76 1.82 11.54
CA GLY A 64 -2.19 1.99 10.16
C GLY A 64 -1.13 1.54 9.16
N PHE A 65 -1.53 0.75 8.17
CA PHE A 65 -0.68 0.23 7.10
C PHE A 65 -1.26 0.59 5.73
N LEU A 66 -0.38 0.86 4.76
CA LEU A 66 -0.81 0.99 3.37
C LEU A 66 -0.98 -0.40 2.75
N ALA A 67 -2.18 -0.71 2.31
CA ALA A 67 -2.51 -1.92 1.57
C ALA A 67 -2.78 -1.60 0.11
N THR A 68 -2.60 -2.60 -0.77
CA THR A 68 -2.84 -2.47 -2.20
C THR A 68 -3.47 -3.72 -2.80
N ALA A 69 -4.16 -3.54 -3.92
CA ALA A 69 -4.68 -4.61 -4.77
C ALA A 69 -4.63 -4.14 -6.24
N THR A 70 -4.54 -5.10 -7.15
CA THR A 70 -4.68 -4.84 -8.58
C THR A 70 -6.14 -4.66 -8.97
N ILE A 71 -6.34 -3.87 -10.02
CA ILE A 71 -7.58 -3.73 -10.77
C ILE A 71 -7.43 -4.62 -12.00
N PHE A 72 -8.40 -5.48 -12.24
CA PHE A 72 -8.42 -6.34 -13.42
C PHE A 72 -9.81 -6.30 -14.02
N GLU A 73 -9.91 -5.96 -15.32
CA GLU A 73 -11.19 -5.82 -16.03
C GLU A 73 -12.20 -4.88 -15.33
N GLY A 74 -11.69 -3.83 -14.68
CA GLY A 74 -12.50 -2.86 -13.93
C GLY A 74 -12.92 -3.31 -12.53
N GLU A 75 -12.54 -4.52 -12.11
CA GLU A 75 -12.81 -5.04 -10.78
C GLU A 75 -11.59 -4.93 -9.87
N ILE A 76 -11.81 -4.46 -8.65
CA ILE A 76 -10.75 -4.41 -7.63
C ILE A 76 -10.64 -5.79 -6.98
N GLY A 77 -9.49 -6.43 -7.13
CA GLY A 77 -9.17 -7.71 -6.50
C GLY A 77 -8.88 -7.58 -5.00
N ILE A 78 -9.77 -6.96 -4.21
CA ILE A 78 -9.61 -6.78 -2.74
C ILE A 78 -9.31 -8.12 -2.07
N GLN A 79 -9.87 -9.22 -2.61
CA GLN A 79 -9.62 -10.57 -2.11
C GLN A 79 -8.17 -11.08 -2.28
N HIS A 80 -7.35 -10.38 -3.05
CA HIS A 80 -5.93 -10.63 -3.25
C HIS A 80 -5.08 -9.44 -2.78
N GLY A 81 -5.67 -8.55 -1.98
CA GLY A 81 -4.95 -7.43 -1.39
C GLY A 81 -3.75 -7.91 -0.58
N THR A 82 -2.72 -7.07 -0.53
CA THR A 82 -1.52 -7.26 0.30
C THR A 82 -1.10 -5.95 0.94
N LEU A 83 -0.30 -6.01 2.00
CA LEU A 83 0.36 -4.81 2.52
C LEU A 83 1.49 -4.41 1.58
N LEU A 84 1.67 -3.11 1.36
CA LEU A 84 2.76 -2.60 0.53
C LEU A 84 4.13 -3.02 1.08
N ARG A 85 4.27 -3.06 2.41
CA ARG A 85 5.48 -3.53 3.09
C ARG A 85 5.87 -4.99 2.81
N ASP A 86 4.95 -5.76 2.26
CA ASP A 86 5.15 -7.17 1.91
C ASP A 86 5.32 -7.37 0.38
N LEU A 87 5.40 -6.30 -0.41
CA LEU A 87 5.65 -6.36 -1.85
C LEU A 87 7.14 -6.59 -2.16
N TYR A 88 7.56 -7.84 -2.17
CA TYR A 88 8.90 -8.24 -2.57
C TYR A 88 8.95 -8.78 -4.00
N GLY A 89 10.17 -8.87 -4.57
CA GLY A 89 10.42 -9.43 -5.90
C GLY A 89 10.29 -8.43 -7.06
N PHE A 90 10.04 -7.16 -6.76
CA PHE A 90 10.05 -6.06 -7.70
C PHE A 90 11.48 -5.60 -8.03
N SER A 91 11.70 -5.26 -9.29
CA SER A 91 12.90 -4.60 -9.77
C SER A 91 12.93 -3.12 -9.36
N VAL A 92 14.11 -2.49 -9.46
CA VAL A 92 14.29 -1.05 -9.24
C VAL A 92 13.31 -0.22 -10.07
N GLU A 93 13.10 -0.58 -11.33
CA GLU A 93 12.22 0.12 -12.28
C GLU A 93 10.76 0.05 -11.83
N GLU A 94 10.31 -1.11 -11.35
CA GLU A 94 8.94 -1.27 -10.86
C GLU A 94 8.75 -0.54 -9.52
N LEU A 95 9.75 -0.56 -8.63
CA LEU A 95 9.72 0.24 -7.40
C LEU A 95 9.62 1.74 -7.70
N HIS A 96 10.37 2.22 -8.70
CA HIS A 96 10.26 3.60 -9.18
C HIS A 96 8.88 3.90 -9.74
N PHE A 97 8.35 3.01 -10.57
CA PHE A 97 7.02 3.15 -11.15
C PHE A 97 5.96 3.29 -10.06
N LEU A 98 5.90 2.36 -9.10
CA LEU A 98 4.97 2.42 -7.96
C LEU A 98 5.09 3.74 -7.19
N ARG A 99 6.33 4.16 -6.89
CA ARG A 99 6.60 5.42 -6.18
C ARG A 99 6.09 6.63 -6.95
N GLU A 100 6.31 6.68 -8.25
CA GLU A 100 5.87 7.79 -9.11
C GLU A 100 4.35 7.91 -9.14
N GLY A 101 3.65 6.79 -9.26
CA GLY A 101 2.18 6.78 -9.19
C GLY A 101 1.65 7.27 -7.85
N LEU A 102 2.23 6.82 -6.73
CA LEU A 102 1.84 7.31 -5.40
C LEU A 102 2.16 8.79 -5.21
N THR A 103 3.28 9.26 -5.76
CA THR A 103 3.67 10.68 -5.74
C THR A 103 2.70 11.54 -6.56
N ALA A 104 2.32 11.06 -7.75
CA ALA A 104 1.33 11.72 -8.59
C ALA A 104 -0.03 11.78 -7.88
N TRP A 105 -0.42 10.67 -7.24
CA TRP A 105 -1.64 10.63 -6.45
C TRP A 105 -1.62 11.63 -5.30
N LEU A 106 -0.52 11.80 -4.55
CA LEU A 106 -0.45 12.82 -3.49
C LEU A 106 -0.73 14.24 -4.00
N SER A 107 -0.45 14.50 -5.29
CA SER A 107 -0.66 15.82 -5.90
C SER A 107 -2.10 16.02 -6.40
N GLN A 108 -2.80 14.95 -6.75
CA GLN A 108 -4.13 15.01 -7.41
C GLN A 108 -5.28 14.47 -6.54
N GLN A 109 -4.94 13.58 -5.61
CA GLN A 109 -5.81 12.91 -4.64
C GLN A 109 -7.06 12.28 -5.26
N THR A 110 -6.90 11.59 -6.40
CA THR A 110 -7.97 10.84 -7.08
C THR A 110 -8.45 9.68 -6.22
N THR A 111 -9.67 9.76 -5.69
CA THR A 111 -10.19 8.80 -4.70
C THR A 111 -11.47 8.10 -5.14
N LEU A 112 -11.63 6.86 -4.69
CA LEU A 112 -12.86 6.07 -4.78
C LEU A 112 -13.39 5.80 -3.37
N LYS A 113 -14.71 5.73 -3.20
CA LYS A 113 -15.33 5.27 -1.96
C LYS A 113 -16.10 3.98 -2.19
N ILE A 114 -15.90 3.00 -1.31
CA ILE A 114 -16.71 1.78 -1.31
C ILE A 114 -17.74 1.80 -0.18
N ALA A 115 -18.88 1.16 -0.42
CA ALA A 115 -20.00 1.12 0.52
C ALA A 115 -19.68 0.27 1.77
N ASP A 116 -19.07 -0.91 1.57
CA ASP A 116 -18.68 -1.80 2.66
C ASP A 116 -17.18 -1.71 2.97
N HIS A 117 -16.80 -0.69 3.73
CA HIS A 117 -15.41 -0.46 4.14
C HIS A 117 -14.81 -1.61 4.98
N ARG A 118 -15.62 -2.53 5.54
CA ARG A 118 -15.10 -3.66 6.32
C ARG A 118 -14.37 -4.66 5.43
N SER A 119 -14.75 -4.73 4.15
CA SER A 119 -14.06 -5.56 3.15
C SER A 119 -12.57 -5.18 2.97
N LEU A 120 -12.18 -3.96 3.32
CA LEU A 120 -10.79 -3.48 3.28
C LEU A 120 -9.94 -3.98 4.46
N GLN A 121 -10.58 -4.38 5.56
CA GLN A 121 -9.91 -4.86 6.77
C GLN A 121 -9.86 -6.38 6.77
N ARG A 122 -8.95 -6.93 5.96
CA ARG A 122 -8.84 -8.39 5.79
C ARG A 122 -7.99 -9.04 6.88
N TRP A 123 -7.08 -8.28 7.46
CA TRP A 123 -6.12 -8.76 8.46
C TRP A 123 -6.47 -8.19 9.83
N HIS A 124 -6.58 -9.09 10.81
CA HIS A 124 -6.73 -8.73 12.22
C HIS A 124 -5.36 -8.69 12.93
N GLU A 125 -4.39 -9.44 12.40
CA GLU A 125 -3.00 -9.48 12.81
C GLU A 125 -2.13 -9.32 11.56
N LEU A 126 -0.89 -8.87 11.72
CA LEU A 126 0.04 -8.75 10.59
C LEU A 126 0.17 -10.12 9.91
N PRO A 127 -0.02 -10.19 8.57
CA PRO A 127 0.19 -11.44 7.86
C PRO A 127 1.61 -11.93 8.14
N ALA A 128 1.77 -13.22 8.41
CA ALA A 128 3.09 -13.82 8.48
C ALA A 128 3.80 -13.51 7.17
N ARG A 129 5.05 -13.03 7.24
CA ARG A 129 5.86 -12.87 6.02
C ARG A 129 5.77 -14.18 5.25
N PRO A 130 5.54 -14.14 3.93
CA PRO A 130 5.69 -15.34 3.13
C PRO A 130 7.17 -15.74 3.17
N HIS A 131 7.53 -16.53 4.18
CA HIS A 131 8.67 -17.41 4.14
C HIS A 131 8.40 -18.33 2.93
N ASP A 132 9.39 -18.46 2.04
CA ASP A 132 9.47 -19.54 1.04
C ASP A 132 8.79 -19.28 -0.33
N TRP A 133 9.25 -18.25 -1.05
CA TRP A 133 9.08 -18.19 -2.53
C TRP A 133 10.41 -18.18 -3.31
N PHE A 134 11.53 -18.43 -2.64
CA PHE A 134 12.84 -18.59 -3.29
C PHE A 134 13.55 -19.83 -2.72
N GLU A 135 13.09 -21.01 -3.13
CA GLU A 135 13.93 -22.21 -3.30
C GLU A 135 13.96 -22.61 -4.78
#